data_AF-U5QHD3-F1
#
_entry.id   AF-U5QHD3-F1
#
_cell.length_a   1.000
_cell.length_b   1.000
_cell.length_c   1.000
_cell.angle_alpha   90.00
_cell.angle_beta   90.00
_cell.angle_gamma   90.00
#
_symmetry.space_group_name_H-M   'P 1'
#
loop_
_entity.id
_entity.type
_entity.pdbx_description
1 polymer ?
#
loop_
_entity_poly.entity_id
_entity_poly.type
_entity_poly.pdbx_seq_one_letter_code
_entity_poly.pdbx_strand_id
1 'polypeptide(L)'
;MVQLSTLAFCVEAKDSIQMYLQLLRRLLEKGNMVYIKQYKNSVQDEEEIDKEAFLLSADEILQDTIGSDKKVAVWLNYETIAKTYYGLNATHCGRWFRSGFEFLDRGRVFASSISITDLVEARKNAIEPYILQELEVPLDVDEEASFMLDEAFFEFFLRASGLTEKEEPLFKHAAFFPEGTWPVITEGNLVYHKDINQFSADFARLYADYYWGIYLYPALEEDMDIWNLTAEQKERLTNNHGRKPESIKDRYKRVRKYLSSRAHEIEDFMESISEDQMRELSQMPGSQMVDLLKQAVKEYPYIQSFDFGKRGMMFSGGPLYTLWPIYHRAAQIALGK
;
A
#
# COMPACT_ATOMS: atom_id res chain seq x y z
N MET A 1 -19.07 -3.27 -7.52
CA MET A 1 -17.75 -2.73 -7.93
C MET A 1 -16.70 -3.48 -7.12
N VAL A 2 -15.72 -4.13 -7.77
CA VAL A 2 -14.65 -4.86 -7.07
C VAL A 2 -13.52 -3.87 -6.79
N GLN A 3 -13.35 -3.43 -5.53
CA GLN A 3 -12.19 -2.66 -5.11
C GLN A 3 -11.14 -3.64 -4.60
N LEU A 4 -9.95 -3.68 -5.23
CA LEU A 4 -8.85 -4.55 -4.84
C LEU A 4 -7.86 -3.75 -4.00
N SER A 5 -7.88 -4.00 -2.71
CA SER A 5 -7.12 -3.27 -1.73
C SER A 5 -5.74 -3.92 -1.54
N THR A 6 -4.63 -3.20 -1.80
CA THR A 6 -3.23 -3.72 -1.79
C THR A 6 -2.40 -3.11 -0.67
N LEU A 7 -1.80 -3.96 0.16
CA LEU A 7 -0.80 -3.56 1.16
C LEU A 7 0.61 -3.79 0.61
N ALA A 8 1.37 -2.71 0.48
CA ALA A 8 2.74 -2.77 0.01
C ALA A 8 3.72 -2.55 1.16
N PHE A 9 4.72 -3.42 1.25
CA PHE A 9 5.87 -3.27 2.12
C PHE A 9 7.11 -2.99 1.28
N CYS A 10 8.01 -2.18 1.81
CA CYS A 10 9.36 -2.09 1.27
C CYS A 10 10.35 -2.76 2.21
N VAL A 11 11.23 -3.55 1.62
CA VAL A 11 12.18 -4.42 2.28
C VAL A 11 13.48 -4.43 1.46
N GLU A 12 14.62 -4.70 2.09
CA GLU A 12 15.85 -4.96 1.33
C GLU A 12 15.79 -6.35 0.67
N ALA A 13 16.57 -6.58 -0.38
CA ALA A 13 16.54 -7.87 -1.12
C ALA A 13 16.91 -9.06 -0.27
N LYS A 14 17.94 -8.87 0.56
CA LYS A 14 18.41 -9.88 1.48
C LYS A 14 17.37 -10.25 2.55
N ASP A 15 16.45 -9.34 2.87
CA ASP A 15 15.47 -9.49 3.95
C ASP A 15 14.08 -9.88 3.44
N SER A 16 13.84 -9.86 2.11
CA SER A 16 12.49 -10.01 1.56
C SER A 16 11.86 -11.36 1.85
N ILE A 17 12.64 -12.44 1.83
CA ILE A 17 12.11 -13.78 2.13
C ILE A 17 11.70 -13.88 3.59
N GLN A 18 12.59 -13.51 4.50
CA GLN A 18 12.29 -13.52 5.94
C GLN A 18 11.06 -12.67 6.24
N MET A 19 10.94 -11.50 5.62
CA MET A 19 9.78 -10.63 5.81
C MET A 19 8.49 -11.23 5.24
N TYR A 20 8.55 -11.91 4.10
CA TYR A 20 7.38 -12.58 3.53
C TYR A 20 6.92 -13.74 4.41
N LEU A 21 7.86 -14.52 4.93
CA LEU A 21 7.55 -15.61 5.85
C LEU A 21 6.97 -15.11 7.17
N GLN A 22 7.48 -14.00 7.71
CA GLN A 22 6.89 -13.36 8.89
C GLN A 22 5.47 -12.85 8.61
N LEU A 23 5.26 -12.17 7.48
CA LEU A 23 3.93 -11.76 7.04
C LEU A 23 2.99 -12.97 6.97
N LEU A 24 3.39 -14.04 6.27
CA LEU A 24 2.59 -15.26 6.15
C LEU A 24 2.26 -15.85 7.51
N ARG A 25 3.25 -15.99 8.39
CA ARG A 25 3.05 -16.48 9.75
C ARG A 25 1.98 -15.67 10.48
N ARG A 26 2.06 -14.34 10.43
CA ARG A 26 1.10 -13.43 11.07
C ARG A 26 -0.31 -13.62 10.54
N LEU A 27 -0.46 -13.73 9.23
CA LEU A 27 -1.77 -13.91 8.59
C LEU A 27 -2.35 -15.30 8.89
N LEU A 28 -1.50 -16.32 9.01
CA LEU A 28 -1.91 -17.69 9.34
C LEU A 28 -2.31 -17.91 10.80
N GLU A 29 -1.97 -17.01 11.72
CA GLU A 29 -2.51 -17.06 13.10
C GLU A 29 -4.04 -16.90 13.13
N LYS A 30 -4.58 -16.25 12.12
CA LYS A 30 -5.99 -15.92 11.96
C LYS A 30 -6.55 -16.42 10.64
N GLY A 31 -5.83 -17.29 9.93
CA GLY A 31 -6.26 -17.72 8.62
C GLY A 31 -5.73 -19.08 8.25
N ASN A 32 -6.19 -19.58 7.12
CA ASN A 32 -5.78 -20.87 6.59
C ASN A 32 -5.33 -20.71 5.14
N MET A 33 -4.25 -21.41 4.76
CA MET A 33 -3.83 -21.48 3.35
C MET A 33 -4.88 -22.23 2.54
N VAL A 34 -5.37 -21.59 1.49
CA VAL A 34 -6.32 -22.16 0.53
C VAL A 34 -5.57 -22.87 -0.59
N TYR A 35 -4.65 -22.17 -1.25
CA TYR A 35 -3.76 -22.70 -2.29
C TYR A 35 -2.55 -21.78 -2.49
N ILE A 36 -1.53 -22.29 -3.18
CA ILE A 36 -0.25 -21.61 -3.39
C ILE A 36 0.06 -21.67 -4.87
N LYS A 37 0.36 -20.53 -5.50
CA LYS A 37 0.69 -20.46 -6.92
C LYS A 37 2.06 -19.86 -7.13
N GLN A 38 2.88 -20.53 -7.92
CA GLN A 38 4.09 -19.96 -8.49
C GLN A 38 3.83 -19.58 -9.94
N TYR A 39 4.13 -18.33 -10.27
CA TYR A 39 4.03 -17.81 -11.62
C TYR A 39 5.43 -17.80 -12.21
N LYS A 40 5.61 -18.52 -13.31
CA LYS A 40 6.92 -18.75 -13.94
C LYS A 40 7.43 -17.53 -14.71
N ASN A 41 6.53 -16.61 -15.04
CA ASN A 41 6.83 -15.36 -15.72
C ASN A 41 5.69 -14.34 -15.51
N SER A 42 5.84 -13.16 -16.11
CA SER A 42 4.84 -12.08 -16.06
C SER A 42 3.53 -12.35 -16.83
N VAL A 43 3.45 -13.45 -17.60
CA VAL A 43 2.45 -13.73 -18.65
C VAL A 43 1.40 -14.77 -18.24
N GLN A 44 1.23 -15.01 -16.92
CA GLN A 44 0.22 -15.93 -16.34
C GLN A 44 0.51 -17.44 -16.49
N ASP A 45 1.72 -17.85 -16.89
CA ASP A 45 2.13 -19.24 -16.72
C ASP A 45 2.28 -19.54 -15.21
N GLU A 46 1.42 -20.40 -14.67
CA GLU A 46 1.31 -20.66 -13.24
C GLU A 46 1.26 -22.17 -12.93
N GLU A 47 1.85 -22.54 -11.80
CA GLU A 47 1.74 -23.87 -11.22
C GLU A 47 1.31 -23.79 -9.75
N GLU A 48 0.52 -24.77 -9.32
CA GLU A 48 0.12 -24.90 -7.92
C GLU A 48 1.21 -25.65 -7.14
N ILE A 49 1.60 -25.11 -5.99
CA ILE A 49 2.56 -25.73 -5.08
C ILE A 49 1.77 -26.42 -3.95
N ASP A 50 2.11 -27.67 -3.67
CA ASP A 50 1.57 -28.38 -2.51
C ASP A 50 1.89 -27.63 -1.20
N LYS A 51 0.92 -27.57 -0.28
CA LYS A 51 1.03 -26.77 0.94
C LYS A 51 2.11 -27.29 1.89
N GLU A 52 2.23 -28.61 2.02
CA GLU A 52 3.24 -29.22 2.90
C GLU A 52 4.63 -29.01 2.30
N ALA A 53 4.77 -29.21 0.98
CA ALA A 53 6.00 -28.92 0.26
C ALA A 53 6.43 -27.44 0.41
N PHE A 54 5.48 -26.50 0.29
CA PHE A 54 5.77 -25.10 0.52
C PHE A 54 6.23 -24.83 1.95
N LEU A 55 5.55 -25.36 2.97
CA LEU A 55 5.96 -25.15 4.37
C LEU A 55 7.34 -25.73 4.69
N LEU A 56 7.73 -26.83 4.04
CA LEU A 56 9.03 -27.46 4.23
C LEU A 56 10.18 -26.75 3.51
N SER A 57 9.90 -26.15 2.34
CA SER A 57 10.93 -25.58 1.44
C SER A 57 10.65 -24.13 1.05
N ALA A 58 9.93 -23.37 1.88
CA ALA A 58 9.49 -22.01 1.56
C ALA A 58 10.68 -21.10 1.21
N ASP A 59 11.76 -21.17 1.99
CA ASP A 59 12.97 -20.40 1.75
C ASP A 59 13.55 -20.69 0.36
N GLU A 60 13.72 -21.96 -0.02
CA GLU A 60 14.28 -22.35 -1.32
C GLU A 60 13.39 -21.89 -2.49
N ILE A 61 12.07 -22.08 -2.37
CA ILE A 61 11.09 -21.66 -3.37
C ILE A 61 11.13 -20.13 -3.55
N LEU A 62 11.24 -19.38 -2.46
CA LEU A 62 11.28 -17.92 -2.50
C LEU A 62 12.65 -17.41 -2.98
N GLN A 63 13.76 -18.10 -2.70
CA GLN A 63 15.10 -17.76 -3.20
C GLN A 63 15.15 -17.79 -4.73
N ASP A 64 14.50 -18.78 -5.36
CA ASP A 64 14.36 -18.85 -6.83
C ASP A 64 13.63 -17.63 -7.42
N THR A 65 12.86 -16.90 -6.61
CA THR A 65 12.18 -15.69 -7.10
C THR A 65 13.06 -14.44 -7.10
N ILE A 66 13.97 -14.23 -6.14
CA ILE A 66 14.63 -12.92 -5.88
C ILE A 66 15.17 -12.26 -7.15
N GLY A 67 15.91 -13.00 -7.97
CA GLY A 67 16.56 -12.49 -9.20
C GLY A 67 15.80 -12.78 -10.49
N SER A 68 14.52 -13.16 -10.42
CA SER A 68 13.74 -13.67 -11.56
C SER A 68 12.55 -12.78 -11.90
N ASP A 69 11.84 -13.12 -12.99
CA ASP A 69 10.54 -12.58 -13.35
C ASP A 69 9.36 -13.41 -12.81
N LYS A 70 9.60 -14.21 -11.77
CA LYS A 70 8.63 -15.08 -11.10
C LYS A 70 7.95 -14.38 -9.92
N LYS A 71 6.78 -14.87 -9.52
CA LYS A 71 6.19 -14.56 -8.21
C LYS A 71 5.60 -15.80 -7.56
N VAL A 72 5.52 -15.79 -6.23
CA VAL A 72 4.82 -16.79 -5.43
C VAL A 72 3.69 -16.10 -4.70
N ALA A 73 2.49 -16.67 -4.78
CA ALA A 73 1.26 -16.13 -4.20
C ALA A 73 0.60 -17.19 -3.32
N VAL A 74 0.43 -16.89 -2.04
CA VAL A 74 -0.28 -17.73 -1.08
C VAL A 74 -1.66 -17.12 -0.85
N TRP A 75 -2.68 -17.87 -1.23
CA TRP A 75 -4.07 -17.49 -1.00
C TRP A 75 -4.52 -17.98 0.36
N LEU A 76 -5.14 -17.08 1.13
CA LEU A 76 -5.50 -17.27 2.52
C LEU A 76 -6.97 -16.93 2.72
N ASN A 77 -7.66 -17.69 3.57
CA ASN A 77 -8.91 -17.25 4.17
C ASN A 77 -8.59 -16.70 5.57
N TYR A 78 -8.74 -15.39 5.77
CA TYR A 78 -8.42 -14.68 7.01
C TYR A 78 -9.69 -14.37 7.81
N GLU A 79 -9.72 -14.74 9.08
CA GLU A 79 -10.77 -14.46 10.04
C GLU A 79 -10.42 -13.20 10.86
N THR A 80 -11.25 -12.17 10.75
CA THR A 80 -11.10 -10.93 11.52
C THR A 80 -11.52 -11.09 12.98
N ILE A 81 -11.23 -10.09 13.82
CA ILE A 81 -11.73 -10.02 15.20
C ILE A 81 -13.25 -10.09 15.29
N ALA A 82 -13.97 -9.61 14.27
CA ALA A 82 -15.42 -9.70 14.15
C ALA A 82 -15.91 -11.07 13.64
N LYS A 83 -15.03 -12.08 13.57
CA LYS A 83 -15.32 -13.44 13.06
C LYS A 83 -15.86 -13.48 11.64
N THR A 84 -15.45 -12.51 10.83
CA THR A 84 -15.79 -12.46 9.41
C THR A 84 -14.59 -12.95 8.59
N TYR A 85 -14.84 -13.68 7.50
CA TYR A 85 -13.80 -14.31 6.69
C TYR A 85 -13.53 -13.54 5.39
N TYR A 86 -12.25 -13.36 5.08
CA TYR A 86 -11.74 -12.52 4.01
C TYR A 86 -10.75 -13.33 3.15
N GLY A 87 -10.95 -13.35 1.84
CA GLY A 87 -9.95 -13.86 0.91
C GLY A 87 -8.77 -12.89 0.82
N LEU A 88 -7.56 -13.38 1.03
CA LEU A 88 -6.31 -12.62 0.94
C LEU A 88 -5.29 -13.31 0.03
N ASN A 89 -4.40 -12.54 -0.60
CA ASN A 89 -3.26 -13.09 -1.33
C ASN A 89 -1.93 -12.45 -0.87
N ALA A 90 -1.13 -13.21 -0.11
CA ALA A 90 0.24 -12.81 0.18
C ALA A 90 1.16 -13.16 -1.00
N THR A 91 1.75 -12.15 -1.65
CA THR A 91 2.58 -12.34 -2.85
C THR A 91 4.04 -11.90 -2.66
N HIS A 92 4.97 -12.83 -2.83
CA HIS A 92 6.40 -12.52 -2.99
C HIS A 92 6.73 -12.39 -4.48
N CYS A 93 7.35 -11.29 -4.88
CA CYS A 93 7.69 -11.02 -6.28
C CYS A 93 9.21 -11.00 -6.47
N GLY A 94 9.67 -11.64 -7.54
CA GLY A 94 11.02 -11.49 -8.04
C GLY A 94 11.31 -10.08 -8.57
N ARG A 95 12.59 -9.74 -8.67
CA ARG A 95 13.09 -8.42 -9.13
C ARG A 95 12.48 -8.00 -10.46
N TRP A 96 12.34 -8.93 -11.40
CA TRP A 96 11.90 -8.67 -12.77
C TRP A 96 10.39 -8.96 -12.97
N PHE A 97 9.67 -9.43 -11.94
CA PHE A 97 8.27 -9.83 -12.10
C PHE A 97 7.38 -8.65 -12.47
N ARG A 98 6.65 -8.80 -13.60
CA ARG A 98 5.89 -7.72 -14.24
C ARG A 98 6.68 -6.42 -14.26
N SER A 99 8.00 -6.55 -14.38
CA SER A 99 8.87 -5.46 -14.70
C SER A 99 9.01 -4.41 -13.56
N GLY A 100 8.12 -4.33 -12.58
CA GLY A 100 7.88 -3.15 -11.76
C GLY A 100 8.98 -2.40 -11.00
N PHE A 101 10.15 -2.93 -10.71
CA PHE A 101 11.19 -2.28 -9.88
C PHE A 101 12.59 -2.85 -10.20
N GLU A 102 13.01 -2.81 -11.46
CA GLU A 102 14.40 -3.15 -11.85
C GLU A 102 15.45 -2.27 -11.15
N PHE A 103 15.02 -1.15 -10.55
CA PHE A 103 15.84 0.03 -10.27
C PHE A 103 16.28 0.23 -8.83
N LEU A 104 15.89 -0.66 -7.91
CA LEU A 104 16.35 -0.63 -6.53
C LEU A 104 16.95 -2.01 -6.20
N ASP A 105 18.11 -2.05 -5.55
CA ASP A 105 18.79 -3.27 -5.12
C ASP A 105 18.05 -3.95 -3.92
N ARG A 106 16.74 -4.13 -4.09
CA ARG A 106 15.77 -4.55 -3.08
C ARG A 106 14.87 -5.66 -3.61
N GLY A 107 14.47 -6.54 -2.70
CA GLY A 107 13.54 -7.64 -2.91
C GLY A 107 12.18 -7.21 -2.39
N ARG A 108 11.14 -7.99 -2.65
CA ARG A 108 9.77 -7.53 -2.44
C ARG A 108 8.95 -8.52 -1.66
N VAL A 109 8.25 -7.97 -0.68
CA VAL A 109 7.13 -8.60 -0.01
C VAL A 109 5.92 -7.73 -0.25
N PHE A 110 4.94 -8.27 -0.96
CA PHE A 110 3.64 -7.61 -1.10
C PHE A 110 2.56 -8.50 -0.48
N ALA A 111 1.58 -7.90 0.20
CA ALA A 111 0.33 -8.58 0.50
C ALA A 111 -0.74 -7.91 -0.35
N SER A 112 -1.22 -8.58 -1.38
CA SER A 112 -2.23 -8.02 -2.28
C SER A 112 -3.60 -8.63 -2.03
N SER A 113 -4.61 -7.78 -2.16
CA SER A 113 -6.05 -8.06 -2.19
C SER A 113 -6.68 -8.61 -0.92
N ILE A 114 -7.31 -7.71 -0.16
CA ILE A 114 -8.74 -7.85 0.17
C ILE A 114 -9.49 -7.31 -1.05
N SER A 115 -10.35 -8.07 -1.74
CA SER A 115 -11.28 -7.45 -2.67
C SER A 115 -12.61 -7.14 -1.97
N ILE A 116 -13.18 -5.94 -2.16
CA ILE A 116 -14.54 -5.61 -1.69
C ILE A 116 -15.58 -6.62 -2.21
N THR A 117 -15.27 -7.39 -3.26
CA THR A 117 -16.15 -8.47 -3.73
C THR A 117 -16.07 -9.71 -2.85
N ASP A 118 -14.90 -10.09 -2.37
CA ASP A 118 -14.74 -11.17 -1.37
C ASP A 118 -15.50 -10.83 -0.08
N LEU A 119 -15.67 -9.55 0.22
CA LEU A 119 -16.41 -9.01 1.37
C LEU A 119 -17.91 -9.05 1.20
N VAL A 120 -18.38 -8.62 0.03
CA VAL A 120 -19.80 -8.71 -0.35
C VAL A 120 -20.21 -10.17 -0.47
N GLU A 121 -19.36 -11.05 -1.01
CA GLU A 121 -19.60 -12.50 -1.06
C GLU A 121 -19.51 -13.14 0.34
N ALA A 122 -18.54 -12.79 1.17
CA ALA A 122 -18.46 -13.25 2.56
C ALA A 122 -19.70 -12.82 3.37
N ARG A 123 -20.20 -11.59 3.21
CA ARG A 123 -21.47 -11.14 3.82
C ARG A 123 -22.68 -11.89 3.26
N LYS A 124 -22.75 -12.08 1.94
CA LYS A 124 -23.81 -12.89 1.29
C LYS A 124 -23.83 -14.34 1.77
N ASN A 125 -22.67 -14.89 2.11
CA ASN A 125 -22.54 -16.27 2.61
C ASN A 125 -22.73 -16.37 4.13
N ALA A 126 -22.48 -15.29 4.89
CA ALA A 126 -22.69 -15.21 6.33
C ALA A 126 -24.15 -14.91 6.73
N ILE A 127 -24.89 -14.23 5.85
CA ILE A 127 -26.35 -14.13 5.94
C ILE A 127 -26.91 -15.47 5.44
N GLU A 128 -27.59 -16.22 6.31
CA GLU A 128 -28.17 -17.53 5.97
C GLU A 128 -28.88 -17.53 4.59
N PRO A 129 -28.84 -18.65 3.84
CA PRO A 129 -29.30 -18.73 2.45
C PRO A 129 -30.82 -18.54 2.22
N TYR A 130 -31.59 -18.07 3.22
CA TYR A 130 -33.05 -18.03 3.18
C TYR A 130 -33.68 -16.69 2.77
N ILE A 131 -32.93 -15.61 2.57
CA ILE A 131 -33.52 -14.29 2.29
C ILE A 131 -32.82 -13.56 1.13
N LEU A 132 -32.66 -14.17 -0.05
CA LEU A 132 -32.07 -13.44 -1.19
C LEU A 132 -32.68 -13.75 -2.57
N GLN A 133 -33.93 -14.24 -2.65
CA GLN A 133 -34.57 -14.45 -3.96
C GLN A 133 -35.24 -13.21 -4.59
N GLU A 134 -35.34 -12.05 -3.95
CA GLU A 134 -36.16 -10.94 -4.53
C GLU A 134 -35.61 -9.51 -4.40
N LEU A 135 -34.30 -9.29 -4.22
CA LEU A 135 -33.79 -7.92 -4.08
C LEU A 135 -32.66 -7.60 -5.06
N GLU A 136 -33.05 -7.18 -6.27
CA GLU A 136 -32.25 -6.27 -7.11
C GLU A 136 -32.22 -4.89 -6.44
N VAL A 137 -31.37 -4.73 -5.42
CA VAL A 137 -31.13 -3.43 -4.78
C VAL A 137 -29.79 -2.88 -5.27
N PRO A 138 -29.71 -1.60 -5.69
CA PRO A 138 -28.45 -0.93 -5.95
C PRO A 138 -27.53 -1.07 -4.73
N LEU A 139 -26.23 -1.32 -4.95
CA LEU A 139 -25.24 -1.40 -3.87
C LEU A 139 -25.04 -0.01 -3.22
N ASP A 140 -25.97 0.39 -2.37
CA ASP A 140 -25.69 1.32 -1.28
C ASP A 140 -24.86 0.55 -0.26
N VAL A 141 -23.60 0.94 -0.09
CA VAL A 141 -22.75 0.40 0.98
C VAL A 141 -23.30 1.01 2.28
N ASP A 142 -24.20 0.26 2.90
CA ASP A 142 -24.70 0.43 4.26
C ASP A 142 -23.59 0.90 5.22
N GLU A 143 -23.87 1.91 6.05
CA GLU A 143 -22.90 2.51 6.99
C GLU A 143 -22.29 1.45 7.92
N GLU A 144 -23.08 0.45 8.32
CA GLU A 144 -22.62 -0.68 9.13
C GLU A 144 -21.60 -1.55 8.37
N ALA A 145 -21.79 -1.71 7.06
CA ALA A 145 -20.84 -2.41 6.20
C ALA A 145 -19.53 -1.63 6.06
N SER A 146 -19.61 -0.31 5.87
CA SER A 146 -18.41 0.53 5.83
C SER A 146 -17.64 0.46 7.14
N PHE A 147 -18.32 0.52 8.28
CA PHE A 147 -17.67 0.41 9.59
C PHE A 147 -16.95 -0.93 9.79
N MET A 148 -17.61 -2.06 9.46
CA MET A 148 -16.97 -3.38 9.55
C MET A 148 -15.77 -3.52 8.61
N LEU A 149 -15.82 -2.88 7.44
CA LEU A 149 -14.70 -2.83 6.50
C LEU A 149 -13.52 -2.06 7.06
N ASP A 150 -13.77 -0.91 7.68
CA ASP A 150 -12.76 -0.08 8.33
C ASP A 150 -12.03 -0.88 9.42
N GLU A 151 -12.77 -1.58 10.29
CA GLU A 151 -12.19 -2.39 11.37
C GLU A 151 -11.35 -3.55 10.84
N ALA A 152 -11.88 -4.34 9.89
CA ALA A 152 -11.17 -5.47 9.30
C ALA A 152 -9.89 -5.04 8.57
N PHE A 153 -9.98 -3.93 7.83
CA PHE A 153 -8.88 -3.34 7.08
C PHE A 153 -7.77 -2.84 7.99
N PHE A 154 -8.16 -2.13 9.05
CA PHE A 154 -7.25 -1.61 10.05
C PHE A 154 -6.55 -2.74 10.81
N GLU A 155 -7.31 -3.75 11.26
CA GLU A 155 -6.76 -4.94 11.91
C GLU A 155 -5.76 -5.66 11.03
N PHE A 156 -6.14 -5.94 9.77
CA PHE A 156 -5.26 -6.58 8.80
C PHE A 156 -3.96 -5.78 8.63
N PHE A 157 -4.04 -4.46 8.48
CA PHE A 157 -2.85 -3.63 8.33
C PHE A 157 -1.94 -3.73 9.54
N LEU A 158 -2.48 -3.57 10.76
CA LEU A 158 -1.68 -3.65 11.98
C LEU A 158 -1.00 -5.01 12.13
N ARG A 159 -1.72 -6.09 11.83
CA ARG A 159 -1.19 -7.46 11.91
C ARG A 159 -0.17 -7.74 10.83
N ALA A 160 -0.47 -7.45 9.57
CA ALA A 160 0.45 -7.68 8.46
C ALA A 160 1.75 -6.88 8.65
N SER A 161 1.58 -5.65 9.15
CA SER A 161 2.65 -4.78 9.63
C SER A 161 3.09 -5.14 11.04
N GLY A 162 2.92 -6.33 11.64
CA GLY A 162 3.51 -6.66 12.96
C GLY A 162 3.35 -5.66 14.13
N LEU A 163 2.50 -4.62 14.04
CA LEU A 163 2.37 -3.52 15.01
C LEU A 163 1.63 -4.02 16.25
N THR A 164 0.95 -5.15 16.14
CA THR A 164 0.31 -5.88 17.23
C THR A 164 1.29 -6.81 17.97
N GLU A 165 2.49 -7.06 17.45
CA GLU A 165 3.43 -8.00 18.06
C GLU A 165 4.23 -7.36 19.20
N LYS A 166 4.84 -8.19 20.06
CA LYS A 166 5.81 -7.74 21.06
C LYS A 166 7.17 -7.39 20.46
N GLU A 167 7.51 -8.07 19.36
CA GLU A 167 8.78 -7.87 18.66
C GLU A 167 8.75 -6.59 17.83
N GLU A 168 9.94 -6.05 17.57
CA GLU A 168 10.07 -4.84 16.76
C GLU A 168 9.71 -5.15 15.30
N PRO A 169 8.87 -4.32 14.66
CA PRO A 169 8.51 -4.51 13.27
C PRO A 169 9.76 -4.47 12.35
N LEU A 170 9.85 -5.46 11.45
CA LEU A 170 10.92 -5.50 10.43
C LEU A 170 10.71 -4.45 9.33
N PHE A 171 9.46 -4.10 9.01
CA PHE A 171 9.18 -3.10 7.98
C PHE A 171 9.41 -1.70 8.56
N LYS A 172 10.08 -0.87 7.77
CA LYS A 172 10.29 0.55 8.10
C LYS A 172 9.13 1.41 7.61
N HIS A 173 8.49 1.01 6.51
CA HIS A 173 7.38 1.72 5.88
C HIS A 173 6.34 0.71 5.39
N ALA A 174 5.08 1.08 5.49
CA ALA A 174 3.96 0.32 4.95
C ALA A 174 2.89 1.30 4.48
N ALA A 175 2.24 0.99 3.37
CA ALA A 175 1.12 1.77 2.90
C ALA A 175 0.07 0.88 2.24
N PHE A 176 -1.18 1.27 2.41
CA PHE A 176 -2.33 0.55 1.90
C PHE A 176 -3.02 1.37 0.81
N PHE A 177 -3.28 0.76 -0.35
CA PHE A 177 -3.86 1.41 -1.52
C PHE A 177 -5.20 0.76 -1.92
N PRO A 178 -6.20 1.55 -2.34
CA PRO A 178 -7.53 1.05 -2.69
C PRO A 178 -7.59 0.28 -4.02
N GLU A 179 -6.55 0.30 -4.86
CA GLU A 179 -6.52 -0.44 -6.12
C GLU A 179 -5.22 -1.24 -6.33
N GLY A 180 -5.30 -2.29 -7.15
CA GLY A 180 -4.14 -3.09 -7.61
C GLY A 180 -3.24 -2.39 -8.64
N THR A 181 -3.32 -1.06 -8.73
CA THR A 181 -2.42 -0.21 -9.52
C THR A 181 -1.17 0.15 -8.71
N TRP A 182 -0.20 0.77 -9.37
CA TRP A 182 1.08 1.11 -8.75
C TRP A 182 0.88 2.07 -7.57
N PRO A 183 1.44 1.77 -6.40
CA PRO A 183 1.18 2.51 -5.17
C PRO A 183 1.76 3.92 -5.23
N VAL A 184 0.91 4.93 -5.03
CA VAL A 184 1.33 6.33 -4.85
C VAL A 184 0.85 6.81 -3.49
N ILE A 185 1.71 7.48 -2.72
CA ILE A 185 1.39 7.98 -1.37
C ILE A 185 0.12 8.85 -1.33
N THR A 186 -0.16 9.67 -2.36
CA THR A 186 -1.42 10.44 -2.45
C THR A 186 -2.68 9.57 -2.49
N GLU A 187 -2.56 8.33 -2.97
CA GLU A 187 -3.64 7.34 -3.03
C GLU A 187 -3.62 6.39 -1.82
N GLY A 188 -2.64 6.55 -0.93
CA GLY A 188 -2.54 5.78 0.30
C GLY A 188 -3.71 6.11 1.23
N ASN A 189 -4.43 5.07 1.64
CA ASN A 189 -5.49 5.15 2.63
C ASN A 189 -4.97 4.87 4.05
N LEU A 190 -3.86 4.12 4.14
CA LEU A 190 -3.04 3.98 5.35
C LEU A 190 -1.61 4.22 4.97
N VAL A 191 -0.89 4.97 5.80
CA VAL A 191 0.55 5.19 5.66
C VAL A 191 1.18 5.07 7.05
N TYR A 192 2.17 4.21 7.16
CA TYR A 192 2.98 4.02 8.35
C TYR A 192 4.45 4.27 8.04
N HIS A 193 5.12 4.98 8.95
CA HIS A 193 6.57 5.08 8.98
C HIS A 193 7.11 4.82 10.38
N LYS A 194 8.16 3.99 10.44
CA LYS A 194 8.97 3.76 11.64
C LYS A 194 9.78 5.00 12.02
N ASP A 195 10.43 5.61 11.03
CA ASP A 195 11.09 6.91 11.17
C ASP A 195 10.12 8.03 10.78
N ILE A 196 9.86 8.93 11.73
CA ILE A 196 8.91 10.03 11.54
C ILE A 196 9.39 11.08 10.53
N ASN A 197 10.69 11.17 10.23
CA ASN A 197 11.20 12.09 9.20
C ASN A 197 10.68 11.72 7.80
N GLN A 198 10.20 10.49 7.64
CA GLN A 198 9.72 10.01 6.36
C GLN A 198 8.38 10.65 5.97
N PHE A 199 7.60 11.13 6.94
CA PHE A 199 6.41 11.96 6.65
C PHE A 199 6.76 13.27 5.96
N SER A 200 7.91 13.88 6.28
CA SER A 200 8.42 15.04 5.54
C SER A 200 8.89 14.60 4.15
N ALA A 201 9.71 13.54 4.08
CA ALA A 201 10.25 13.04 2.82
C ALA A 201 9.17 12.61 1.81
N ASP A 202 7.93 12.35 2.26
CA ASP A 202 6.81 12.10 1.36
C ASP A 202 6.53 13.27 0.41
N PHE A 203 6.73 14.53 0.80
CA PHE A 203 6.57 15.68 -0.11
C PHE A 203 7.52 15.59 -1.32
N ALA A 204 8.74 15.11 -1.08
CA ALA A 204 9.68 14.79 -2.13
C ALA A 204 9.13 13.67 -3.04
N ARG A 205 8.65 12.57 -2.46
CA ARG A 205 8.07 11.45 -3.22
C ARG A 205 6.88 11.88 -4.07
N LEU A 206 5.98 12.69 -3.51
CA LEU A 206 4.83 13.26 -4.21
C LEU A 206 5.27 14.11 -5.39
N TYR A 207 6.28 14.98 -5.21
CA TYR A 207 6.81 15.82 -6.27
C TYR A 207 7.41 14.98 -7.42
N ALA A 208 8.28 14.02 -7.09
CA ALA A 208 8.95 13.19 -8.08
C ALA A 208 7.98 12.31 -8.86
N ASP A 209 6.96 11.76 -8.22
CA ASP A 209 5.93 10.99 -8.92
C ASP A 209 5.07 11.89 -9.82
N TYR A 210 4.63 13.03 -9.29
CA TYR A 210 3.77 13.95 -10.05
C TYR A 210 4.48 14.56 -11.26
N TYR A 211 5.67 15.12 -11.08
CA TYR A 211 6.37 15.90 -12.11
C TYR A 211 7.30 15.07 -12.98
N TRP A 212 7.87 13.99 -12.45
CA TRP A 212 8.86 13.20 -13.17
C TRP A 212 8.36 11.80 -13.53
N GLY A 213 7.21 11.36 -13.01
CA GLY A 213 6.72 9.99 -13.20
C GLY A 213 7.62 8.95 -12.54
N ILE A 214 8.39 9.37 -11.52
CA ILE A 214 9.25 8.50 -10.71
C ILE A 214 8.39 7.94 -9.57
N TYR A 215 8.03 6.67 -9.68
CA TYR A 215 7.27 5.97 -8.65
C TYR A 215 8.17 5.65 -7.47
N LEU A 216 8.31 6.61 -6.57
CA LEU A 216 8.97 6.41 -5.31
C LEU A 216 7.98 5.79 -4.35
N TYR A 217 8.24 4.53 -4.02
CA TYR A 217 7.55 3.89 -2.92
C TYR A 217 7.71 4.75 -1.66
N PRO A 218 6.88 4.52 -0.62
CA PRO A 218 7.20 4.99 0.73
C PRO A 218 8.65 4.70 1.17
N ALA A 219 9.34 3.81 0.46
CA ALA A 219 10.76 3.65 0.50
C ALA A 219 11.50 4.31 -0.67
N LEU A 220 11.82 5.58 -0.48
CA LEU A 220 13.15 6.03 -0.86
C LEU A 220 14.19 5.24 -0.05
N GLU A 221 15.42 5.17 -0.54
CA GLU A 221 16.53 4.90 0.38
C GLU A 221 16.52 6.01 1.45
N GLU A 222 16.84 5.68 2.71
CA GLU A 222 16.83 6.68 3.80
C GLU A 222 17.74 7.88 3.47
N ASP A 223 18.66 7.71 2.52
CA ASP A 223 19.66 8.65 2.02
C ASP A 223 19.46 9.08 0.55
N MET A 224 18.41 8.63 -0.15
CA MET A 224 18.18 9.03 -1.53
C MET A 224 17.66 10.48 -1.60
N ASP A 225 18.54 11.39 -1.99
CA ASP A 225 18.19 12.77 -2.27
C ASP A 225 17.61 12.92 -3.69
N ILE A 226 16.29 12.87 -3.76
CA ILE A 226 15.56 13.01 -5.02
C ILE A 226 15.85 14.33 -5.75
N TRP A 227 16.26 15.35 -5.00
CA TRP A 227 16.46 16.69 -5.53
C TRP A 227 17.78 16.83 -6.27
N ASN A 228 18.71 15.90 -6.03
CA ASN A 228 20.05 15.88 -6.61
C ASN A 228 20.31 14.63 -7.47
N LEU A 229 19.24 14.00 -7.98
CA LEU A 229 19.37 12.88 -8.92
C LEU A 229 20.02 13.32 -10.24
N THR A 230 21.05 12.59 -10.66
CA THR A 230 21.65 12.70 -12.00
C THR A 230 20.65 12.34 -13.10
N ALA A 231 20.91 12.77 -14.33
CA ALA A 231 20.08 12.39 -15.48
C ALA A 231 19.99 10.87 -15.66
N GLU A 232 21.11 10.15 -15.46
CA GLU A 232 21.16 8.69 -15.51
C GLU A 232 20.29 8.05 -14.42
N GLN A 233 20.34 8.57 -13.19
CA GLN A 233 19.47 8.10 -12.11
C GLN A 233 18.00 8.37 -12.40
N LYS A 234 17.65 9.56 -12.91
CA LYS A 234 16.27 9.89 -13.31
C LYS A 234 15.79 8.99 -14.43
N GLU A 235 16.58 8.78 -15.48
CA GLU A 235 16.26 7.88 -16.58
C GLU A 235 16.04 6.45 -16.08
N ARG A 236 16.94 5.97 -15.22
CA ARG A 236 16.80 4.67 -14.56
C ARG A 236 15.49 4.58 -13.77
N LEU A 237 15.13 5.59 -13.00
CA LEU A 237 13.91 5.56 -12.18
C LEU A 237 12.60 5.81 -12.96
N THR A 238 12.67 6.43 -14.13
CA THR A 238 11.50 6.79 -14.97
C THR A 238 11.20 5.78 -16.07
N ASN A 239 12.18 4.99 -16.51
CA ASN A 239 12.03 3.98 -17.57
C ASN A 239 11.24 2.76 -17.09
N ASN A 240 9.92 2.91 -16.99
CA ASN A 240 9.00 1.80 -16.75
C ASN A 240 8.78 0.98 -18.02
N HIS A 241 9.73 0.14 -18.42
CA HIS A 241 9.46 -1.01 -19.31
C HIS A 241 8.94 -0.66 -20.69
N GLY A 242 9.57 0.32 -21.33
CA GLY A 242 9.12 0.80 -22.64
C GLY A 242 7.74 1.48 -22.59
N ARG A 243 7.13 1.65 -21.42
CA ARG A 243 6.07 2.63 -21.20
C ARG A 243 6.76 3.96 -20.96
N LYS A 244 6.31 4.98 -21.70
CA LYS A 244 6.78 6.35 -21.47
C LYS A 244 6.53 6.71 -20.00
N PRO A 245 7.46 7.39 -19.32
CA PRO A 245 7.19 7.96 -18.02
C PRO A 245 5.90 8.75 -18.14
N GLU A 246 4.96 8.37 -17.29
CA GLU A 246 3.67 8.99 -17.26
C GLU A 246 3.54 9.68 -15.92
N SER A 247 3.35 10.99 -15.99
CA SER A 247 3.01 11.80 -14.83
C SER A 247 1.69 11.31 -14.23
N ILE A 248 1.54 11.45 -12.92
CA ILE A 248 0.25 11.14 -12.29
C ILE A 248 -0.90 12.00 -12.87
N LYS A 249 -0.59 13.19 -13.39
CA LYS A 249 -1.50 14.08 -14.12
C LYS A 249 -2.13 13.43 -15.36
N ASP A 250 -1.39 12.58 -16.07
CA ASP A 250 -1.92 11.85 -17.22
C ASP A 250 -2.61 10.54 -16.82
N ARG A 251 -2.20 9.97 -15.69
CA ARG A 251 -2.80 8.77 -15.10
C ARG A 251 -4.16 9.03 -14.44
N TYR A 252 -4.31 10.08 -13.64
CA TYR A 252 -5.56 10.42 -12.95
C TYR A 252 -6.72 10.65 -13.93
N LYS A 253 -6.42 11.17 -15.12
CA LYS A 253 -7.40 11.31 -16.21
C LYS A 253 -7.95 9.97 -16.71
N ARG A 254 -7.26 8.85 -16.47
CA ARG A 254 -7.63 7.50 -16.92
C ARG A 254 -8.09 6.57 -15.80
N VAL A 255 -7.59 6.74 -14.57
CA VAL A 255 -7.94 5.91 -13.41
C VAL A 255 -9.26 6.39 -12.79
N ARG A 256 -10.36 5.83 -13.31
CA ARG A 256 -11.74 5.68 -12.77
C ARG A 256 -12.41 6.76 -11.88
N LYS A 257 -13.75 6.66 -11.92
CA LYS A 257 -14.81 7.60 -11.48
C LYS A 257 -14.76 8.17 -10.05
N TYR A 258 -14.09 7.51 -9.10
CA TYR A 258 -14.13 7.90 -7.67
C TYR A 258 -12.98 8.82 -7.27
N LEU A 259 -11.76 8.57 -7.75
CA LEU A 259 -10.68 9.57 -7.70
C LEU A 259 -10.88 10.64 -8.77
N SER A 260 -11.48 10.33 -9.92
CA SER A 260 -11.69 11.34 -10.97
C SER A 260 -12.55 12.54 -10.52
N SER A 261 -13.41 12.38 -9.51
CA SER A 261 -14.19 13.50 -8.98
C SER A 261 -13.35 14.45 -8.12
N ARG A 262 -12.20 14.01 -7.58
CA ARG A 262 -11.27 14.82 -6.77
C ARG A 262 -9.84 14.91 -7.32
N ALA A 263 -9.58 14.32 -8.48
CA ALA A 263 -8.28 14.38 -9.15
C ALA A 263 -7.83 15.82 -9.38
N HIS A 264 -8.78 16.70 -9.71
CA HIS A 264 -8.56 18.14 -9.83
C HIS A 264 -8.06 18.76 -8.52
N GLU A 265 -8.51 18.30 -7.35
CA GLU A 265 -8.05 18.82 -6.04
C GLU A 265 -6.58 18.43 -5.76
N ILE A 266 -6.17 17.22 -6.16
CA ILE A 266 -4.78 16.78 -6.07
C ILE A 266 -3.92 17.55 -7.07
N GLU A 267 -4.40 17.75 -8.30
CA GLU A 267 -3.71 18.57 -9.30
C GLU A 267 -3.55 20.02 -8.82
N ASP A 268 -4.61 20.66 -8.34
CA ASP A 268 -4.60 22.02 -7.80
C ASP A 268 -3.61 22.15 -6.65
N PHE A 269 -3.59 21.18 -5.72
CA PHE A 269 -2.61 21.14 -4.65
C PHE A 269 -1.18 21.09 -5.20
N MET A 270 -0.89 20.15 -6.10
CA MET A 270 0.47 19.95 -6.63
C MET A 270 0.94 21.12 -7.49
N GLU A 271 0.04 21.80 -8.21
CA GLU A 271 0.34 22.98 -9.03
C GLU A 271 0.41 24.29 -8.20
N SER A 272 -0.20 24.33 -7.00
CA SER A 272 -0.20 25.51 -6.12
C SER A 272 1.07 25.70 -5.28
N ILE A 273 1.96 24.69 -5.25
CA ILE A 273 3.19 24.67 -4.45
C ILE A 273 4.39 24.63 -5.38
N SER A 274 5.33 25.56 -5.18
CA SER A 274 6.56 25.60 -6.00
C SER A 274 7.51 24.45 -5.64
N GLU A 275 8.49 24.17 -6.52
CA GLU A 275 9.55 23.20 -6.23
C GLU A 275 10.29 23.55 -4.92
N ASP A 276 10.65 24.82 -4.73
CA ASP A 276 11.34 25.29 -3.52
C ASP A 276 10.51 25.04 -2.26
N GLN A 277 9.19 25.25 -2.32
CA GLN A 277 8.29 24.98 -1.20
C GLN A 277 8.16 23.48 -0.93
N MET A 278 8.07 22.63 -1.97
CA MET A 278 8.07 21.18 -1.81
C MET A 278 9.39 20.68 -1.20
N ARG A 279 10.52 21.27 -1.60
CA ARG A 279 11.84 20.98 -1.05
C ARG A 279 11.91 21.37 0.43
N GLU A 280 11.45 22.56 0.79
CA GLU A 280 11.35 23.02 2.18
C GLU A 280 10.51 22.06 3.04
N LEU A 281 9.31 21.71 2.58
CA LEU A 281 8.44 20.74 3.26
C LEU A 281 9.11 19.37 3.41
N SER A 282 9.83 18.91 2.39
CA SER A 282 10.52 17.62 2.40
C SER A 282 11.68 17.52 3.40
N GLN A 283 12.25 18.66 3.77
CA GLN A 283 13.40 18.77 4.67
C GLN A 283 12.99 19.20 6.08
N MET A 284 11.70 19.44 6.32
CA MET A 284 11.17 19.81 7.63
C MET A 284 11.47 18.71 8.66
N PRO A 285 11.85 19.04 9.91
CA PRO A 285 12.00 18.04 10.96
C PRO A 285 10.73 17.18 11.10
N GLY A 286 10.88 15.85 11.15
CA GLY A 286 9.73 14.94 11.15
C GLY A 286 8.74 15.19 12.30
N SER A 287 9.23 15.62 13.47
CA SER A 287 8.37 15.99 14.60
C SER A 287 7.47 17.19 14.28
N GLN A 288 8.01 18.20 13.61
CA GLN A 288 7.24 19.38 13.20
C GLN A 288 6.20 19.01 12.14
N MET A 289 6.58 18.18 11.16
CA MET A 289 5.63 17.69 10.15
C MET A 289 4.50 16.86 10.78
N VAL A 290 4.83 15.98 11.72
CA VAL A 290 3.83 15.20 12.47
C VAL A 290 2.86 16.10 13.23
N ASP A 291 3.34 17.17 13.86
CA ASP A 291 2.46 18.12 14.56
C ASP A 291 1.49 18.83 13.59
N LEU A 292 1.97 19.21 12.40
CA LEU A 292 1.14 19.80 11.34
C LEU A 292 0.10 18.80 10.82
N LEU A 293 0.49 17.54 10.58
CA LEU A 293 -0.43 16.48 10.15
C LEU A 293 -1.48 16.19 11.23
N LYS A 294 -1.10 16.13 12.51
CA LYS A 294 -2.03 15.98 13.65
C LYS A 294 -2.97 17.18 13.77
N GLN A 295 -2.51 18.39 13.46
CA GLN A 295 -3.36 19.57 13.39
C GLN A 295 -4.36 19.45 12.22
N ALA A 296 -3.90 19.05 11.03
CA ALA A 296 -4.74 18.84 9.87
C ALA A 296 -5.83 17.78 10.12
N VAL A 297 -5.50 16.69 10.82
CA VAL A 297 -6.46 15.64 11.22
C VAL A 297 -7.69 16.19 11.96
N LYS A 298 -7.56 17.28 12.73
CA LYS A 298 -8.70 17.90 13.43
C LYS A 298 -9.76 18.45 12.48
N GLU A 299 -9.40 18.77 11.24
CA GLU A 299 -10.30 19.25 10.20
C GLU A 299 -10.89 18.11 9.35
N TYR A 300 -10.32 16.90 9.46
CA TYR A 300 -10.71 15.72 8.69
C TYR A 300 -11.00 14.54 9.62
N PRO A 301 -12.21 14.47 10.22
CA PRO A 301 -12.54 13.50 11.28
C PRO A 301 -12.54 12.04 10.83
N TYR A 302 -12.58 11.78 9.51
CA TYR A 302 -12.43 10.45 8.93
C TYR A 302 -10.97 9.99 8.85
N ILE A 303 -10.01 10.88 9.09
CA ILE A 303 -8.59 10.54 9.18
C ILE A 303 -8.21 10.44 10.65
N GLN A 304 -7.49 9.38 10.99
CA GLN A 304 -7.03 9.08 12.34
C GLN A 304 -5.51 8.97 12.35
N SER A 305 -4.91 9.31 13.50
CA SER A 305 -3.47 9.19 13.72
C SER A 305 -3.20 8.25 14.89
N PHE A 306 -2.22 7.35 14.71
CA PHE A 306 -1.83 6.36 15.71
C PHE A 306 -0.34 6.45 15.97
N ASP A 307 0.03 6.68 17.23
CA ASP A 307 1.40 6.81 17.70
C ASP A 307 1.81 5.54 18.45
N PHE A 308 2.79 4.81 17.91
CA PHE A 308 3.33 3.58 18.49
C PHE A 308 4.68 3.83 19.19
N GLY A 309 4.98 5.09 19.53
CA GLY A 309 6.22 5.51 20.17
C GLY A 309 7.44 5.17 19.31
N LYS A 310 8.41 4.44 19.88
CA LYS A 310 9.63 4.01 19.17
C LYS A 310 9.36 3.10 17.96
N ARG A 311 8.16 2.53 17.87
CA ARG A 311 7.76 1.68 16.75
C ARG A 311 7.22 2.49 15.57
N GLY A 312 7.13 3.81 15.65
CA GLY A 312 6.70 4.67 14.55
C GLY A 312 5.29 5.20 14.69
N MET A 313 4.78 5.76 13.59
CA MET A 313 3.49 6.43 13.54
C MET A 313 2.76 6.09 12.24
N MET A 314 1.43 6.10 12.32
CA MET A 314 0.54 5.79 11.21
C MET A 314 -0.58 6.82 11.10
N PHE A 315 -0.98 7.12 9.87
CA PHE A 315 -2.23 7.80 9.56
C PHE A 315 -3.15 6.88 8.78
N SER A 316 -4.45 6.95 9.06
CA SER A 316 -5.50 6.12 8.46
C SER A 316 -6.66 6.99 8.01
N GLY A 317 -6.97 7.01 6.72
CA GLY A 317 -8.24 7.50 6.21
C GLY A 317 -9.31 6.40 6.15
N GLY A 318 -8.96 5.14 6.37
CA GLY A 318 -9.88 4.01 6.17
C GLY A 318 -9.96 3.57 4.68
N PRO A 319 -10.65 2.47 4.36
CA PRO A 319 -10.66 1.83 3.05
C PRO A 319 -11.21 2.70 1.90
N LEU A 320 -11.93 3.78 2.20
CA LEU A 320 -12.55 4.66 1.21
C LEU A 320 -11.92 6.05 1.11
N TYR A 321 -11.01 6.42 2.02
CA TYR A 321 -10.45 7.78 2.04
C TYR A 321 -8.93 7.79 1.99
N THR A 322 -8.42 8.63 1.10
CA THR A 322 -7.00 8.89 0.89
C THR A 322 -6.45 9.87 1.93
N LEU A 323 -5.14 9.81 2.19
CA LEU A 323 -4.46 10.71 3.12
C LEU A 323 -4.03 12.06 2.52
N TRP A 324 -4.10 12.27 1.20
CA TRP A 324 -3.66 13.54 0.60
C TRP A 324 -4.27 14.81 1.22
N PRO A 325 -5.53 14.86 1.73
CA PRO A 325 -6.08 16.09 2.32
C PRO A 325 -5.29 16.58 3.54
N ILE A 326 -4.74 15.68 4.35
CA ILE A 326 -3.92 16.08 5.51
C ILE A 326 -2.54 16.58 5.09
N TYR A 327 -1.94 16.03 4.01
CA TYR A 327 -0.70 16.56 3.45
C TYR A 327 -0.92 17.96 2.85
N HIS A 328 -2.02 18.15 2.12
CA HIS A 328 -2.41 19.45 1.58
C HIS A 328 -2.56 20.48 2.70
N ARG A 329 -3.31 20.13 3.75
CA ARG A 329 -3.55 21.05 4.85
C ARG A 329 -2.29 21.33 5.68
N ALA A 330 -1.46 20.33 5.93
CA ALA A 330 -0.17 20.53 6.59
C ALA A 330 0.73 21.50 5.81
N ALA A 331 0.76 21.38 4.48
CA ALA A 331 1.50 22.30 3.61
C ALA A 331 0.94 23.73 3.67
N GLN A 332 -0.39 23.91 3.66
CA GLN A 332 -1.00 25.24 3.80
C GLN A 332 -0.60 25.91 5.13
N ILE A 333 -0.70 25.16 6.24
CA ILE A 333 -0.34 25.68 7.56
C ILE A 333 1.14 26.04 7.61
N ALA A 334 2.02 25.16 7.11
CA ALA A 334 3.46 25.39 7.06
C ALA A 334 3.84 26.64 6.25
N LEU A 335 3.19 26.83 5.11
CA LEU A 335 3.51 27.89 4.15
C LEU A 335 2.72 29.19 4.42
N GLY A 336 1.89 29.23 5.47
CA GLY A 336 1.08 30.40 5.82
C GLY A 336 0.03 30.79 4.77
N LYS A 337 -0.53 29.79 4.08
CA LYS A 337 -1.56 29.96 3.03
C LYS A 337 -2.98 29.74 3.54
#